data_AF-A0A924JPG6-F1
#
_entry.id   AF-A0A924JPG6-F1
#
_cell.length_a   1.000
_cell.length_b   1.000
_cell.length_c   1.000
_cell.angle_alpha   90.00
_cell.angle_beta   90.00
_cell.angle_gamma   90.00
#
_symmetry.space_group_name_H-M   'P 1'
#
loop_
_entity.id
_entity.type
_entity.pdbx_description
1 polymer ?
#
loop_
_entity_poly.entity_id
_entity_poly.type
_entity_poly.pdbx_seq_one_letter_code
_entity_poly.pdbx_strand_id
1 'polypeptide(L)'
;MKTYTDEVEAYVWIAFSVVMMLTIFLMAKNNAFNTMYPMFLVLYGIPTFLSGIVLRFKPLKVGGIICWVLAVIASFVWFEYQLLFLSLAVIAAWIVPGYLLRAKYKNENA
;
A
#
# COMPACT_ATOMS: atom_id res chain seq x y z
N MET A 1 -15.58 -4.87 -23.06
CA MET A 1 -14.24 -5.47 -23.12
C MET A 1 -13.63 -5.26 -21.75
N LYS A 2 -13.41 -6.31 -20.95
CA LYS A 2 -12.70 -6.16 -19.67
C LYS A 2 -11.30 -5.68 -20.04
N THR A 3 -10.94 -4.49 -19.59
CA THR A 3 -9.65 -3.91 -19.94
C THR A 3 -8.60 -4.76 -19.25
N TYR A 4 -7.58 -5.25 -19.96
CA TYR A 4 -6.48 -6.04 -19.38
C TYR A 4 -5.92 -5.42 -18.08
N THR A 5 -5.99 -4.09 -17.96
CA THR A 5 -5.73 -3.27 -16.76
C THR A 5 -6.51 -3.74 -15.52
N ASP A 6 -7.82 -3.97 -15.63
CA ASP A 6 -8.69 -4.36 -14.52
C ASP A 6 -8.39 -5.80 -14.06
N GLU A 7 -8.07 -6.68 -15.00
CA GLU A 7 -7.67 -8.05 -14.68
C GLU A 7 -6.32 -8.09 -13.98
N VAL A 8 -5.34 -7.32 -14.45
CA VAL A 8 -4.02 -7.20 -13.81
C VAL A 8 -4.17 -6.67 -12.38
N GLU A 9 -4.97 -5.63 -12.16
CA GLU A 9 -5.22 -5.10 -10.81
C GLU A 9 -5.87 -6.16 -9.90
N ALA A 10 -6.86 -6.90 -10.40
CA ALA A 10 -7.49 -7.98 -9.63
C ALA A 10 -6.47 -9.07 -9.23
N TYR A 11 -5.61 -9.50 -10.15
CA TYR A 11 -4.56 -10.48 -9.84
C TYR A 11 -3.55 -9.96 -8.81
N VAL A 12 -3.20 -8.67 -8.87
CA VAL A 12 -2.31 -8.04 -7.89
C VAL A 12 -2.93 -8.04 -6.49
N TRP A 13 -4.23 -7.74 -6.37
CA TRP A 13 -4.94 -7.79 -5.09
C TRP A 13 -5.13 -9.21 -4.54
N ILE A 14 -5.36 -10.19 -5.42
CA ILE A 14 -5.41 -11.60 -5.03
C ILE A 14 -4.03 -12.05 -4.50
N ALA A 15 -2.95 -11.75 -5.24
CA ALA A 15 -1.60 -12.08 -4.82
C ALA A 15 -1.26 -11.41 -3.48
N PHE A 16 -1.60 -10.13 -3.31
CA PHE A 16 -1.44 -9.42 -2.04
C PHE A 16 -2.19 -10.12 -0.90
N SER A 17 -3.46 -10.48 -1.11
CA SER A 17 -4.29 -11.13 -0.08
C SER A 17 -3.72 -12.48 0.35
N VAL A 18 -3.23 -13.27 -0.61
CA VAL A 18 -2.59 -14.57 -0.34
C VAL A 18 -1.30 -14.39 0.46
N VAL A 19 -0.43 -13.47 0.03
CA VAL A 19 0.84 -13.21 0.72
C VAL A 19 0.58 -12.66 2.13
N MET A 20 -0.39 -11.74 2.27
CA MET A 20 -0.74 -11.13 3.55
C MET A 20 -1.25 -12.19 4.55
N MET A 21 -2.11 -13.11 4.10
CA MET A 21 -2.58 -14.25 4.90
C MET A 21 -1.42 -15.18 5.31
N LEU A 22 -0.51 -15.51 4.39
CA LEU A 22 0.66 -16.33 4.69
C LEU A 22 1.59 -15.69 5.72
N THR A 23 1.86 -14.38 5.60
CA THR A 23 2.68 -13.67 6.59
C THR A 23 2.04 -13.61 7.97
N ILE A 24 0.72 -13.40 8.06
CA ILE A 24 0.01 -13.44 9.35
C ILE A 24 0.16 -14.82 9.98
N PHE A 25 -0.02 -15.88 9.21
CA PHE A 25 0.11 -17.25 9.70
C PHE A 25 1.53 -17.57 10.20
N LEU A 26 2.56 -17.16 9.44
CA LEU A 26 3.97 -17.32 9.82
C LEU A 26 4.31 -16.54 11.11
N MET A 27 3.81 -15.32 11.25
CA MET A 27 4.05 -14.47 12.43
C MET A 27 3.32 -15.01 13.67
N ALA A 28 2.07 -15.49 13.50
CA ALA A 28 1.29 -16.10 14.56
C ALA A 28 2.00 -17.34 15.13
N LYS A 29 2.65 -18.15 14.28
CA LYS A 29 3.45 -19.30 14.74
C LYS A 29 4.69 -18.89 15.54
N ASN A 30 5.33 -17.78 15.18
CA ASN A 30 6.59 -17.33 15.79
C ASN A 30 6.40 -16.34 16.95
N ASN A 31 5.15 -16.03 17.37
CA ASN A 31 4.83 -14.98 18.36
C ASN A 31 5.47 -13.61 18.06
N ALA A 32 5.79 -13.33 16.80
CA ALA A 32 6.51 -12.13 16.37
C ALA A 32 5.56 -10.95 16.08
N PHE A 33 4.61 -10.70 16.98
CA PHE A 33 3.59 -9.66 16.81
C PHE A 33 4.19 -8.24 16.71
N ASN A 34 5.34 -8.00 17.36
CA ASN A 34 6.02 -6.70 17.34
C ASN A 34 6.52 -6.26 15.95
N THR A 35 6.60 -7.18 14.98
CA THR A 35 7.08 -6.88 13.61
C THR A 35 5.96 -6.95 12.58
N MET A 36 4.72 -7.11 13.04
CA MET A 36 3.54 -7.32 12.19
C MET A 36 3.21 -6.07 11.35
N TYR A 37 3.19 -4.89 11.95
CA TYR A 37 2.83 -3.65 11.24
C TYR A 37 3.87 -3.19 10.20
N PRO A 38 5.20 -3.22 10.46
CA PRO A 38 6.19 -2.95 9.44
C PRO A 38 6.09 -3.91 8.25
N MET A 39 5.84 -5.21 8.50
CA MET A 39 5.64 -6.17 7.41
C MET A 39 4.41 -5.85 6.55
N PHE A 40 3.30 -5.44 7.18
CA PHE A 40 2.13 -5.00 6.42
C PHE A 40 2.45 -3.81 5.53
N LEU A 41 3.21 -2.83 6.03
CA LEU A 41 3.63 -1.67 5.22
C LEU A 41 4.46 -2.08 4.00
N VAL A 42 5.39 -3.03 4.17
CA VAL A 42 6.19 -3.56 3.05
C VAL A 42 5.30 -4.22 1.99
N LEU A 43 4.42 -5.12 2.44
CA LEU A 43 3.54 -5.87 1.55
C LEU A 43 2.51 -4.96 0.87
N TYR A 44 1.97 -3.98 1.60
CA TYR A 44 0.96 -3.05 1.11
C TYR A 44 1.51 -2.05 0.08
N GLY A 45 2.81 -1.74 0.15
CA GLY A 45 3.46 -0.92 -0.86
C GLY A 45 3.45 -1.54 -2.26
N ILE A 46 3.47 -2.87 -2.38
CA ILE A 46 3.51 -3.59 -3.66
C ILE A 46 2.23 -3.37 -4.50
N PRO A 47 1.02 -3.73 -4.03
CA PRO A 47 -0.20 -3.54 -4.80
C PRO A 47 -0.46 -2.06 -5.06
N THR A 48 -0.18 -1.19 -4.09
CA THR A 48 -0.33 0.27 -4.25
C THR A 48 0.57 0.81 -5.36
N PHE A 49 1.85 0.39 -5.38
CA PHE A 49 2.80 0.80 -6.41
C PHE A 49 2.43 0.26 -7.79
N LEU A 50 2.03 -1.02 -7.87
CA LEU A 50 1.58 -1.62 -9.12
C LEU A 50 0.31 -0.96 -9.65
N SER A 51 -0.71 -0.74 -8.82
CA SER A 51 -1.90 0.02 -9.22
C SER A 51 -1.51 1.40 -9.75
N GLY A 52 -0.49 2.06 -9.17
CA GLY A 52 0.03 3.33 -9.70
C GLY A 52 0.72 3.24 -11.07
N ILE A 53 1.34 2.11 -11.39
CA ILE A 53 1.90 1.85 -12.73
C ILE A 53 0.76 1.58 -13.72
N VAL A 54 -0.16 0.69 -13.34
CA VAL A 54 -1.29 0.23 -14.15
C VAL A 54 -2.20 1.40 -14.53
N LEU A 55 -2.55 2.25 -13.56
CA LEU A 55 -3.33 3.47 -13.77
C LEU A 55 -2.51 4.64 -14.36
N ARG A 56 -1.21 4.45 -14.61
CA ARG A 56 -0.23 5.49 -15.01
C ARG A 56 -0.26 6.75 -14.13
N PHE A 57 -0.73 6.62 -12.89
CA PHE A 57 -0.95 7.72 -11.97
C PHE A 57 0.27 7.90 -11.07
N LYS A 58 1.10 8.90 -11.38
CA LYS A 58 2.34 9.22 -10.62
C LYS A 58 2.13 9.32 -9.09
N PRO A 59 1.03 9.92 -8.57
CA PRO A 59 0.83 10.06 -7.12
C PRO A 59 0.71 8.72 -6.40
N LEU A 60 0.07 7.73 -7.02
CA LEU A 60 -0.14 6.42 -6.43
C LEU A 60 1.18 5.62 -6.37
N LYS A 61 2.05 5.80 -7.37
CA LYS A 61 3.44 5.27 -7.33
C LYS A 61 4.25 5.85 -6.17
N VAL A 62 4.16 7.17 -5.95
CA VAL A 62 4.84 7.84 -4.84
C VAL A 62 4.29 7.34 -3.50
N GLY A 63 2.98 7.11 -3.39
CA GLY A 63 2.35 6.52 -2.21
C GLY A 63 2.93 5.15 -1.83
N GLY A 64 3.12 4.26 -2.79
CA GLY A 64 3.75 2.95 -2.55
C GLY A 64 5.21 3.05 -2.07
N ILE A 65 5.99 3.97 -2.64
CA ILE A 65 7.38 4.22 -2.20
C ILE A 65 7.40 4.78 -0.78
N ILE A 66 6.49 5.70 -0.44
CA ILE A 66 6.35 6.24 0.92
C ILE A 66 6.02 5.11 1.90
N CYS A 67 5.13 4.17 1.55
CA CYS A 67 4.84 3.00 2.39
C CYS A 67 6.12 2.20 2.72
N TRP A 68 7.01 2.00 1.75
CA TRP A 68 8.27 1.28 1.98
C TRP A 68 9.24 2.07 2.86
N VAL A 69 9.36 3.38 2.64
CA VAL A 69 10.20 4.24 3.51
C VAL A 69 9.66 4.21 4.95
N LEU A 70 8.35 4.34 5.14
CA LEU A 70 7.73 4.26 6.46
C LEU A 70 7.85 2.87 7.07
N ALA A 71 7.85 1.79 6.27
CA ALA A 71 8.09 0.44 6.76
C ALA A 71 9.48 0.28 7.36
N VAL A 72 10.50 0.81 6.66
CA VAL A 72 11.89 0.80 7.15
C VAL A 72 11.99 1.62 8.43
N ILE A 73 11.38 2.80 8.49
CA ILE A 73 11.41 3.62 9.71
C ILE A 73 10.67 2.90 10.86
N ALA A 74 9.50 2.32 10.59
CA ALA A 74 8.69 1.64 11.60
C ALA A 74 9.36 0.38 12.18
N SER A 75 10.30 -0.25 11.46
CA SER A 75 11.04 -1.41 12.00
C SER A 75 12.06 -1.03 13.09
N PHE A 76 12.50 0.23 13.13
CA PHE A 76 13.42 0.75 14.16
C PHE A 76 12.70 1.39 15.35
N VAL A 77 11.38 1.53 15.30
CA VAL A 77 10.59 2.21 16.33
C VAL A 77 9.75 1.20 17.12
N TRP A 78 9.45 1.54 18.38
CA TRP A 78 8.58 0.74 19.26
C TRP A 78 7.17 0.54 18.70
N PHE A 79 6.56 -0.59 19.07
CA PHE A 79 5.28 -1.10 18.59
C PHE A 79 4.15 -0.06 18.59
N GLU A 80 4.09 0.79 19.62
CA GLU A 80 3.06 1.83 19.77
C GLU A 80 3.06 2.84 18.62
N TYR A 81 4.24 3.21 18.11
CA TYR A 81 4.36 4.16 17.01
C TYR A 81 4.18 3.50 15.65
N GLN A 82 4.34 2.18 15.54
CA GLN A 82 4.17 1.47 14.25
C GLN A 82 2.75 1.64 13.70
N LEU A 83 1.73 1.69 14.57
CA LEU A 83 0.34 1.93 14.18
C LEU A 83 0.12 3.35 13.63
N LEU A 84 0.85 4.34 14.17
CA LEU A 84 0.84 5.71 13.67
C LEU A 84 1.48 5.81 12.29
N PHE A 85 2.61 5.12 12.08
CA PHE A 85 3.25 5.02 10.76
C PHE A 85 2.35 4.33 9.73
N LEU A 86 1.60 3.30 10.14
CA LEU A 86 0.61 2.66 9.29
C LEU A 86 -0.49 3.63 8.85
N SER A 87 -1.00 4.43 9.78
CA SER A 87 -2.02 5.44 9.49
C SER A 87 -1.50 6.52 8.54
N LEU A 88 -0.27 7.01 8.77
CA LEU A 88 0.44 7.92 7.86
C LEU A 88 0.60 7.34 6.45
N ALA A 89 0.96 6.07 6.35
CA ALA A 89 1.10 5.38 5.08
C ALA A 89 -0.23 5.28 4.33
N VAL A 90 -1.34 4.97 5.01
CA VAL A 90 -2.67 4.95 4.39
C VAL A 90 -3.06 6.32 3.87
N ILE A 91 -2.80 7.39 4.63
CA ILE A 91 -3.04 8.76 4.19
C ILE A 91 -2.24 9.08 2.92
N ALA A 92 -0.94 8.75 2.91
CA ALA A 92 -0.07 9.01 1.77
C ALA A 92 -0.42 8.14 0.54
N ALA A 93 -0.80 6.89 0.75
CA ALA A 93 -1.08 5.92 -0.31
C ALA A 93 -2.48 6.02 -0.91
N TRP A 94 -3.47 6.56 -0.17
CA TRP A 94 -4.87 6.55 -0.61
C TRP A 94 -5.49 7.95 -0.63
N ILE A 95 -5.32 8.73 0.44
CA ILE A 95 -5.97 10.04 0.56
C ILE A 95 -5.33 11.04 -0.40
N VAL A 96 -3.99 11.15 -0.39
CA VAL A 96 -3.26 12.06 -1.27
C VAL A 96 -3.55 11.79 -2.77
N PRO A 97 -3.38 10.56 -3.29
CA PRO A 97 -3.70 10.27 -4.70
C PRO A 97 -5.19 10.45 -5.00
N GLY A 98 -6.10 10.13 -4.08
CA GLY A 98 -7.54 10.33 -4.28
C GLY A 98 -7.92 11.81 -4.49
N TYR A 99 -7.37 12.71 -3.66
CA TYR A 99 -7.57 14.16 -3.84
C TYR A 99 -6.94 14.67 -5.14
N LEU A 100 -5.74 14.20 -5.48
CA LEU A 100 -5.07 14.61 -6.72
C LEU A 100 -5.82 14.13 -7.97
N LEU A 101 -6.41 12.94 -7.93
CA LEU A 101 -7.19 12.39 -9.03
C LEU A 101 -8.44 13.24 -9.26
N ARG A 102 -9.13 13.64 -8.19
CA ARG A 102 -10.28 14.55 -8.26
C ARG A 102 -9.91 15.91 -8.84
N ALA A 103 -8.76 16.46 -8.46
CA ALA A 103 -8.26 17.72 -9.00
C ALA A 103 -7.96 17.62 -10.51
N LYS A 104 -7.35 16.51 -10.95
CA LYS A 104 -7.08 16.26 -12.38
C LYS A 104 -8.37 16.14 -13.19
N TYR A 105 -9.35 15.38 -12.71
CA TYR A 105 -10.66 15.26 -13.35
C TYR A 105 -11.38 16.60 -13.50
N LYS A 106 -11.26 17.49 -12.51
CA LYS A 106 -11.89 18.81 -12.55
C LYS A 106 -11.23 19.74 -13.60
N ASN A 107 -9.91 19.66 -13.77
CA ASN A 107 -9.19 20.46 -14.77
C ASN A 107 -9.34 19.94 -16.20
N GLU A 108 -9.68 18.65 -16.38
CA GLU A 108 -9.90 18.06 -17.72
C GLU A 108 -11.33 18.32 -18.25
N ASN A 109 -12.29 18.62 -17.36
CA ASN A 109 -13.70 18.90 -17.67
C ASN A 109 -14.10 20.39 -17.49
N ALA A 110 -13.12 21.29 -17.33
CA ALA A 110 -13.32 22.75 -17.22
C ALA A 110 -12.75 23.47 -18.44
#